data_AF-A0A8J6L0S5-F1
#
_entry.id   AF-A0A8J6L0S5-F1
#
_cell.length_a   1.000
_cell.length_b   1.000
_cell.length_c   1.000
_cell.angle_alpha   90.00
_cell.angle_beta   90.00
_cell.angle_gamma   90.00
#
_symmetry.space_group_name_H-M   'P 1'
#
loop_
_entity.id
_entity.type
_entity.pdbx_description
1 polymer ?
#
loop_
_entity_poly.entity_id
_entity_poly.type
_entity_poly.pdbx_seq_one_letter_code
_entity_poly.pdbx_strand_id
1 'polypeptide(L)'
;MAKGLLVTYALWAFGGPVGLHHLYLGRDSHALLWMLTLGGGGLGWLWEFWKLPSFVAQANRIQGQKQRPGEERPSLSLLRFSGQMIVGIYFGLVALISLSSMANFYIVGLPLAVGLGVLLVAAVGNQTSDFKKTLGAAFLISPVFYGRPIAILPISLAASITAQKHRRYKASVESGTISVRLYHLGLAYLAFTGPLAYSVLYNTAATLSYMAETLGSFLSWFSFFPLLGRLTESVFLLPCRIWWLLIGDPGFNTRQFQEWEKLYEFVDSFQDEKHRLAYQRMAKGLLVTYALWAFGGPVGLHHLYLGRDSHALLWMLTLGGGGLGWLWEFWKLPSFVAQANRIQGQKQRPGEERPSLSLLRFSGQMIVGIYFGLVALISLSSMANFYIVGLPLAVGLGVLLVAAVGNQTSDFKKTLGAAFLISPVFYGRPIAILPISLAASITAQKHRRYKASVESGTISVRLYHLGLAYLAFTGPLAYSVLYNTAATLSYMAETLGSFLSWFSFFPLLGRLTESVFLLPCRIWWLLVGDPGFNTRQFQEWEKLYEFVDSFQDEKHRLAYQVLGLPEGATNEEIHRRYYDLVKVWHPDHNQHQIEKAQRHFLEIQAAYEVLSQPKKPRASWG
;
A
#
# COMPACT_ATOMS: atom_id res chain seq x y z
N MET A 1 -6.17 34.41 2.19
CA MET A 1 -7.60 34.14 2.41
C MET A 1 -7.78 33.57 3.80
N ALA A 2 -8.72 34.13 4.58
CA ALA A 2 -9.07 33.59 5.89
C ALA A 2 -9.60 32.15 5.74
N LYS A 3 -9.14 31.27 6.64
CA LYS A 3 -9.57 29.87 6.71
C LYS A 3 -10.98 29.80 7.29
N GLY A 4 -11.85 29.02 6.65
CA GLY A 4 -13.25 28.85 7.02
C GLY A 4 -13.44 27.74 8.05
N LEU A 5 -14.27 28.01 9.07
CA LEU A 5 -14.59 27.03 10.11
C LEU A 5 -15.39 25.85 9.54
N LEU A 6 -16.38 26.11 8.68
CA LEU A 6 -17.20 25.06 8.04
C LEU A 6 -16.36 24.09 7.19
N VAL A 7 -15.43 24.63 6.40
CA VAL A 7 -14.51 23.82 5.58
C VAL A 7 -13.63 22.95 6.48
N THR A 8 -13.21 23.47 7.63
CA THR A 8 -12.39 22.73 8.59
C THR A 8 -13.17 21.56 9.21
N TYR A 9 -14.43 21.76 9.59
CA TYR A 9 -15.29 20.68 10.08
C TYR A 9 -15.57 19.61 9.03
N ALA A 10 -15.81 20.01 7.77
CA ALA A 10 -15.98 19.06 6.67
C ALA A 10 -14.72 18.20 6.48
N LEU A 11 -13.54 18.81 6.44
CA LEU A 11 -12.28 18.09 6.31
C LEU A 11 -11.97 17.19 7.50
N TRP A 12 -12.39 17.57 8.71
CA TRP A 12 -12.31 16.73 9.90
C TRP A 12 -13.24 15.51 9.80
N ALA A 13 -14.47 15.66 9.29
CA ALA A 13 -15.41 14.56 9.14
C ALA A 13 -14.96 13.54 8.08
N PHE A 14 -14.48 14.01 6.93
CA PHE A 14 -14.06 13.14 5.82
C PHE A 14 -12.63 12.60 5.95
N GLY A 15 -11.77 13.25 6.74
CA GLY A 15 -10.34 12.95 6.78
C GLY A 15 -9.66 13.22 8.11
N GLY A 16 -10.43 13.24 9.21
CA GLY A 16 -9.95 13.47 10.57
C GLY A 16 -8.82 12.53 11.00
N PRO A 17 -8.97 11.19 10.85
CA PRO A 17 -7.91 10.23 11.19
C PRO A 17 -6.59 10.48 10.43
N VAL A 18 -6.68 11.04 9.22
CA VAL A 18 -5.56 11.33 8.31
C VAL A 18 -5.03 12.76 8.51
N GLY A 19 -5.68 13.58 9.34
CA GLY A 19 -5.25 14.95 9.63
C GLY A 19 -5.48 15.96 8.49
N LEU A 20 -6.46 15.73 7.61
CA LEU A 20 -6.75 16.59 6.45
C LEU A 20 -7.09 18.03 6.83
N HIS A 21 -7.78 18.22 7.96
CA HIS A 21 -8.07 19.53 8.54
C HIS A 21 -6.79 20.27 8.98
N HIS A 22 -5.77 19.57 9.48
CA HIS A 22 -4.49 20.20 9.84
C HIS A 22 -3.72 20.69 8.61
N LEU A 23 -3.78 19.97 7.48
CA LEU A 23 -3.18 20.41 6.22
C LEU A 23 -3.82 21.70 5.73
N TYR A 24 -5.16 21.77 5.75
CA TYR A 24 -5.87 22.98 5.40
C TYR A 24 -5.49 24.17 6.28
N LEU A 25 -5.28 23.94 7.58
CA LEU A 25 -4.92 24.97 8.56
C LEU A 25 -3.44 25.36 8.58
N GLY A 26 -2.58 24.78 7.74
CA GLY A 26 -1.15 25.14 7.74
C GLY A 26 -0.29 24.35 8.72
N ARG A 27 -0.81 23.26 9.31
CA ARG A 27 -0.20 22.55 10.44
C ARG A 27 0.42 21.21 10.00
N ASP A 28 1.42 21.27 9.13
CA ASP A 28 2.02 20.09 8.47
C ASP A 28 2.56 19.04 9.43
N SER A 29 3.31 19.45 10.47
CA SER A 29 3.85 18.52 11.46
C SER A 29 2.75 17.81 12.26
N HIS A 30 1.62 18.47 12.47
CA HIS A 30 0.45 17.86 13.11
C HIS A 30 -0.18 16.86 12.16
N ALA A 31 -0.44 17.24 10.90
CA ALA A 31 -0.98 16.33 9.89
C ALA A 31 -0.11 15.08 9.73
N LEU A 32 1.22 15.23 9.69
CA LEU A 32 2.14 14.10 9.59
C LEU A 32 2.04 13.19 10.82
N LEU A 33 1.98 13.77 12.02
CA LEU A 33 1.78 13.00 13.25
C LEU A 33 0.46 12.20 13.19
N TRP A 34 -0.62 12.82 12.74
CA TRP A 34 -1.93 12.17 12.55
C TRP A 34 -1.84 11.01 11.56
N MET A 35 -1.22 11.21 10.39
CA MET A 35 -1.03 10.14 9.40
C MET A 35 -0.21 8.96 9.93
N LEU A 36 0.87 9.24 10.66
CA LEU A 36 1.81 8.22 11.15
C LEU A 36 1.31 7.48 12.38
N THR A 37 0.38 8.06 13.14
CA THR A 37 -0.17 7.46 14.37
C THR A 37 -1.62 6.99 14.21
N LEU A 38 -2.11 6.90 12.97
CA LEU A 38 -3.53 6.59 12.65
C LEU A 38 -4.49 7.43 13.48
N GLY A 39 -4.18 8.71 13.54
CA GLY A 39 -4.90 9.68 14.30
C GLY A 39 -4.74 9.58 15.82
N GLY A 40 -3.49 9.60 16.28
CA GLY A 40 -3.16 9.65 17.70
C GLY A 40 -3.65 8.40 18.45
N GLY A 41 -3.50 7.22 17.83
CA GLY A 41 -4.02 5.95 18.36
C GLY A 41 -5.49 5.71 18.05
N GLY A 42 -6.00 6.18 16.91
CA GLY A 42 -7.35 5.90 16.40
C GLY A 42 -8.46 6.82 16.88
N LEU A 43 -8.38 7.34 18.12
CA LEU A 43 -9.47 8.11 18.74
C LEU A 43 -9.15 9.60 18.97
N GLY A 44 -7.90 10.03 18.87
CA GLY A 44 -7.55 11.39 19.29
C GLY A 44 -8.16 12.48 18.39
N TRP A 45 -8.60 12.17 17.16
CA TRP A 45 -9.16 13.17 16.24
C TRP A 45 -10.55 13.58 16.72
N LEU A 46 -11.26 12.69 17.42
CA LEU A 46 -12.54 12.99 18.05
C LEU A 46 -12.37 14.14 19.05
N TRP A 47 -11.34 14.09 19.88
CA TRP A 47 -11.03 15.15 20.85
C TRP A 47 -10.77 16.51 20.20
N GLU A 48 -10.28 16.53 18.95
CA GLU A 48 -9.94 17.78 18.27
C GLU A 48 -11.15 18.58 17.79
N PHE A 49 -12.33 17.99 17.66
CA PHE A 49 -13.54 18.70 17.20
C PHE A 49 -13.88 19.91 18.08
N TRP A 50 -13.61 19.83 19.38
CA TRP A 50 -13.78 20.90 20.36
C TRP A 50 -12.70 21.99 20.23
N LYS A 51 -11.56 21.67 19.61
CA LYS A 51 -10.43 22.58 19.41
C LYS A 51 -10.39 23.22 18.03
N LEU A 52 -11.17 22.75 17.06
CA LEU A 52 -11.20 23.30 15.69
C LEU A 52 -11.41 24.82 15.63
N PRO A 53 -12.32 25.44 16.43
CA PRO A 53 -12.50 26.89 16.41
C PRO A 53 -11.23 27.64 16.81
N SER A 54 -10.51 27.13 17.83
CA SER A 54 -9.25 27.70 18.29
C SER A 54 -8.15 27.59 17.23
N PHE A 55 -8.13 26.48 16.48
CA PHE A 55 -7.13 26.25 15.45
C PHE A 55 -7.35 27.14 14.22
N VAL A 56 -8.60 27.37 13.82
CA VAL A 56 -8.96 28.32 12.76
C VAL A 56 -8.57 29.75 13.17
N ALA A 57 -8.89 30.14 14.41
CA ALA A 57 -8.53 31.45 14.94
C ALA A 57 -7.00 31.65 14.96
N GLN A 58 -6.24 30.60 15.31
CA GLN A 58 -4.78 30.65 15.30
C GLN A 58 -4.21 30.73 13.88
N ALA A 59 -4.70 29.92 12.94
CA ALA A 59 -4.27 29.93 11.55
C ALA A 59 -4.49 31.29 10.88
N ASN A 60 -5.60 31.95 11.20
CA ASN A 60 -5.92 33.29 10.68
C ASN A 60 -5.07 34.40 11.33
N ARG A 61 -4.67 34.27 12.61
CA ARG A 61 -3.76 35.23 13.28
C ARG A 61 -2.33 35.18 12.75
N ILE A 62 -1.80 33.99 12.48
CA ILE A 62 -0.43 33.80 11.98
C ILE A 62 -0.25 34.44 10.59
N GLN A 63 -1.33 34.54 9.79
CA GLN A 63 -1.31 35.19 8.49
C GLN A 63 -1.21 36.73 8.57
N GLY A 64 -1.46 37.33 9.74
CA GLY A 64 -1.51 38.78 9.94
C GLY A 64 -0.41 39.39 10.83
N GLN A 65 0.43 38.59 11.51
CA GLN A 65 1.47 39.10 12.41
C GLN A 65 2.87 38.62 12.02
N LYS A 66 3.72 39.57 11.62
CA LYS A 66 5.19 39.42 11.56
C LYS A 66 5.69 39.47 13.01
N GLN A 67 5.97 38.30 13.61
CA GLN A 67 6.45 38.24 14.99
C GLN A 67 7.83 38.91 15.10
N ARG A 68 7.99 39.83 16.07
CA ARG A 68 9.29 40.40 16.41
C ARG A 68 10.18 39.31 17.00
N PRO A 69 11.47 39.23 16.63
CA PRO A 69 12.39 38.28 17.24
C PRO A 69 12.68 38.74 18.67
N GLY A 70 11.94 38.18 19.63
CA GLY A 70 12.19 38.31 21.06
C GLY A 70 12.61 36.95 21.60
N GLU A 71 13.75 36.92 22.27
CA GLU A 71 14.52 35.75 22.66
C GLU A 71 13.94 34.97 23.85
N GLU A 72 12.62 34.83 23.94
CA GLU A 72 11.98 34.07 25.02
C GLU A 72 11.78 32.60 24.62
N ARG A 73 12.31 31.68 25.44
CA ARG A 73 12.07 30.24 25.26
C ARG A 73 10.58 29.95 25.53
N PRO A 74 9.91 29.08 24.75
CA PRO A 74 8.51 28.73 24.98
C PRO A 74 8.29 28.16 26.40
N SER A 75 7.05 28.16 26.90
CA SER A 75 6.72 27.55 28.20
C SER A 75 6.89 26.01 28.17
N LEU A 76 7.25 25.43 29.32
CA LEU A 76 7.40 24.00 29.48
C LEU A 76 6.01 23.36 29.59
N SER A 77 5.74 22.32 28.80
CA SER A 77 4.43 21.67 28.76
C SER A 77 4.57 20.18 29.04
N LEU A 78 4.02 19.74 30.17
CA LEU A 78 4.01 18.34 30.58
C LEU A 78 3.34 17.46 29.52
N LEU A 79 2.24 17.93 28.93
CA LEU A 79 1.53 17.23 27.85
C LEU A 79 2.42 16.99 26.62
N ARG A 80 3.23 17.98 26.24
CA ARG A 80 4.17 17.84 25.11
C ARG A 80 5.29 16.87 25.44
N PHE A 81 5.81 16.90 26.66
CA PHE A 81 6.82 15.97 27.12
C PHE A 81 6.29 14.52 27.13
N SER A 82 5.09 14.29 27.67
CA SER A 82 4.43 12.98 27.61
C SER A 82 4.17 12.53 26.17
N GLY A 83 3.73 13.44 25.29
CA GLY A 83 3.55 13.13 23.87
C GLY A 83 4.86 12.75 23.16
N GLN A 84 5.96 13.48 23.43
CA GLN A 84 7.30 13.17 22.91
C GLN A 84 7.76 11.78 23.33
N MET A 85 7.61 11.47 24.62
CA MET A 85 7.92 10.16 25.19
C MET A 85 7.14 9.04 24.49
N ILE A 86 5.82 9.17 24.41
CA ILE A 86 4.93 8.14 23.85
C ILE A 86 5.20 7.93 22.36
N VAL A 87 5.30 9.01 21.57
CA VAL A 87 5.54 8.92 20.12
C VAL A 87 6.95 8.43 19.83
N GLY A 88 7.95 8.83 20.62
CA GLY A 88 9.31 8.29 20.54
C GLY A 88 9.34 6.78 20.80
N ILE A 89 8.60 6.30 21.80
CA ILE A 89 8.44 4.86 22.08
C ILE A 89 7.76 4.15 20.92
N TYR A 90 6.67 4.71 20.40
CA TYR A 90 5.95 4.16 19.24
C TYR A 90 6.85 4.00 18.02
N PHE A 91 7.63 5.04 17.67
CA PHE A 91 8.57 4.98 16.55
C PHE A 91 9.68 3.95 16.79
N GLY A 92 10.17 3.84 18.02
CA GLY A 92 11.15 2.82 18.40
C GLY A 92 10.61 1.40 18.26
N LEU A 93 9.36 1.15 18.67
CA LEU A 93 8.70 -0.16 18.53
C LEU A 93 8.45 -0.51 17.07
N VAL A 94 7.95 0.44 16.28
CA VAL A 94 7.74 0.25 14.84
C VAL A 94 9.06 -0.08 14.14
N ALA A 95 10.14 0.64 14.48
CA ALA A 95 11.47 0.37 13.95
C ALA A 95 12.03 -0.98 14.43
N LEU A 96 11.76 -1.39 15.67
CA LEU A 96 12.17 -2.70 16.18
C LEU A 96 11.48 -3.83 15.40
N ILE A 97 10.19 -3.70 15.10
CA ILE A 97 9.45 -4.68 14.29
C ILE A 97 9.96 -4.68 12.85
N SER A 98 10.25 -3.50 12.29
CA SER A 98 10.50 -3.36 10.85
C SER A 98 11.96 -3.53 10.44
N LEU A 99 12.89 -3.05 11.27
CA LEU A 99 14.29 -2.82 10.91
C LEU A 99 15.28 -3.60 11.79
N SER A 100 14.81 -4.44 12.72
CA SER A 100 15.68 -5.21 13.61
C SER A 100 16.64 -6.15 12.88
N SER A 101 16.33 -6.54 11.64
CA SER A 101 17.21 -7.35 10.79
C SER A 101 18.39 -6.55 10.18
N MET A 102 18.40 -5.22 10.28
CA MET A 102 19.49 -4.40 9.75
C MET A 102 20.74 -4.49 10.63
N ALA A 103 21.91 -4.64 9.98
CA ALA A 103 23.19 -4.47 10.65
C ALA A 103 23.26 -3.08 11.32
N ASN A 104 23.76 -3.03 12.56
CA ASN A 104 23.84 -1.81 13.37
C ASN A 104 22.48 -1.17 13.72
N PHE A 105 21.36 -1.90 13.66
CA PHE A 105 20.04 -1.37 14.03
C PHE A 105 20.04 -0.68 15.41
N TYR A 106 20.57 -1.33 16.45
CA TYR A 106 20.63 -0.76 17.79
C TYR A 106 21.58 0.43 17.94
N ILE A 107 22.48 0.67 16.98
CA ILE A 107 23.45 1.79 17.03
C ILE A 107 22.96 2.97 16.20
N VAL A 108 22.28 2.72 15.08
CA VAL A 108 21.89 3.76 14.11
C VAL A 108 20.38 3.81 13.90
N GLY A 109 19.74 2.70 13.56
CA GLY A 109 18.32 2.67 13.21
C GLY A 109 17.39 3.02 14.36
N LEU A 110 17.62 2.40 15.53
CA LEU A 110 16.84 2.60 16.74
C LEU A 110 16.89 4.04 17.28
N PRO A 111 18.06 4.66 17.52
CA PRO A 111 18.12 6.03 18.03
C PRO A 111 17.63 7.06 17.02
N LEU A 112 17.82 6.81 15.71
CA LEU A 112 17.29 7.65 14.66
C LEU A 112 15.75 7.65 14.67
N ALA A 113 15.12 6.47 14.70
CA ALA A 113 13.67 6.35 14.71
C ALA A 113 13.04 7.01 15.95
N VAL A 114 13.56 6.70 17.14
CA VAL A 114 13.09 7.27 18.40
C VAL A 114 13.28 8.80 18.40
N GLY A 115 14.46 9.28 18.00
CA GLY A 115 14.78 10.70 17.95
C GLY A 115 13.89 11.48 16.96
N LEU A 116 13.61 10.91 15.80
CA LEU A 116 12.68 11.49 14.81
C LEU A 116 11.24 11.56 15.35
N GLY A 117 10.77 10.53 16.06
CA GLY A 117 9.45 10.55 16.72
C GLY A 117 9.34 11.67 17.77
N VAL A 118 10.37 11.84 18.60
CA VAL A 118 10.44 12.95 19.57
C VAL A 118 10.46 14.31 18.87
N LEU A 119 11.24 14.45 17.81
CA LEU A 119 11.35 15.68 17.03
C LEU A 119 10.05 16.03 16.29
N LEU A 120 9.29 15.04 15.83
CA LEU A 120 7.98 15.24 15.20
C LEU A 120 7.00 15.90 16.18
N VAL A 121 6.93 15.41 17.42
CA VAL A 121 6.11 16.04 18.47
C VAL A 121 6.71 17.37 18.93
N ALA A 122 8.03 17.53 18.93
CA ALA A 122 8.65 18.82 19.19
C ALA A 122 8.23 19.89 18.17
N ALA A 123 8.10 19.49 16.90
CA ALA A 123 7.70 20.33 15.77
C ALA A 123 6.18 20.60 15.70
N VAL A 124 5.38 20.08 16.64
CA VAL A 124 3.94 20.32 16.66
C VAL A 124 3.61 21.76 17.08
N GLY A 125 2.83 22.44 16.25
CA GLY A 125 2.43 23.84 16.46
C GLY A 125 3.55 24.83 16.08
N ASN A 126 3.71 25.89 16.87
CA ASN A 126 4.66 26.98 16.60
C ASN A 126 6.03 26.79 17.26
N GLN A 127 6.28 25.62 17.86
CA GLN A 127 7.55 25.31 18.52
C GLN A 127 8.28 24.21 17.73
N THR A 128 9.58 24.13 17.95
CA THR A 128 10.47 23.08 17.48
C THR A 128 11.56 22.84 18.52
N SER A 129 12.41 21.85 18.32
CA SER A 129 13.62 21.66 19.14
C SER A 129 14.87 21.63 18.29
N ASP A 130 16.03 21.80 18.94
CA ASP A 130 17.32 21.66 18.28
C ASP A 130 17.52 20.21 17.81
N PHE A 131 17.55 20.03 16.49
CA PHE A 131 17.66 18.73 15.83
C PHE A 131 18.93 17.99 16.26
N LYS A 132 20.10 18.64 16.16
CA LYS A 132 21.40 18.03 16.43
C LYS A 132 21.50 17.56 17.88
N LYS A 133 21.04 18.38 18.82
CA LYS A 133 21.11 18.05 20.26
C LYS A 133 20.13 16.94 20.65
N THR A 134 18.90 17.02 20.17
CA THR A 134 17.86 16.02 20.48
C THR A 134 18.22 14.66 19.91
N LEU A 135 18.67 14.62 18.66
CA LEU A 135 19.10 13.39 18.01
C LEU A 135 20.41 12.87 18.64
N GLY A 136 21.36 13.75 18.92
CA GLY A 136 22.62 13.39 19.60
C GLY A 136 22.39 12.72 20.96
N ALA A 137 21.38 13.16 21.73
CA ALA A 137 21.01 12.49 22.98
C ALA A 137 20.49 11.05 22.77
N ALA A 138 19.70 10.83 21.71
CA ALA A 138 19.24 9.48 21.36
C ALA A 138 20.41 8.56 20.99
N PHE A 139 21.34 9.05 20.16
CA PHE A 139 22.54 8.30 19.74
C PHE A 139 23.52 8.04 20.89
N LEU A 140 23.60 8.93 21.87
CA LEU A 140 24.50 8.75 23.02
C LEU A 140 24.01 7.66 23.99
N ILE A 141 22.68 7.51 24.13
CA ILE A 141 22.08 6.51 25.03
C ILE A 141 21.97 5.13 24.36
N SER A 142 21.84 5.07 23.03
CA SER A 142 21.63 3.81 22.32
C SER A 142 22.68 2.72 22.59
N PRO A 143 23.99 3.00 22.55
CA PRO A 143 25.03 2.00 22.79
C PRO A 143 24.99 1.39 24.19
N VAL A 144 24.51 2.13 25.20
CA VAL A 144 24.44 1.68 26.59
C VAL A 144 23.48 0.49 26.76
N PHE A 145 22.45 0.42 25.92
CA PHE A 145 21.42 -0.61 25.96
C PHE A 145 21.42 -1.51 24.71
N TYR A 146 22.60 -1.66 24.08
CA TYR A 146 22.75 -2.43 22.85
C TYR A 146 22.15 -3.84 22.97
N GLY A 147 21.36 -4.22 21.96
CA GLY A 147 20.73 -5.55 21.88
C GLY A 147 19.55 -5.77 22.83
N ARG A 148 19.13 -4.78 23.63
CA ARG A 148 17.98 -4.92 24.55
C ARG A 148 16.75 -4.16 24.03
N PRO A 149 15.57 -4.79 23.95
CA PRO A 149 14.31 -4.09 23.57
C PRO A 149 13.97 -2.92 24.50
N ILE A 150 14.36 -3.03 25.78
CA ILE A 150 14.20 -1.98 26.79
C ILE A 150 14.89 -0.66 26.38
N ALA A 151 15.88 -0.68 25.47
CA ALA A 151 16.60 0.49 25.00
C ALA A 151 15.70 1.63 24.50
N ILE A 152 14.52 1.33 23.96
CA ILE A 152 13.57 2.33 23.44
C ILE A 152 13.19 3.37 24.50
N LEU A 153 12.92 2.93 25.73
CA LEU A 153 12.43 3.77 26.81
C LEU A 153 13.46 4.82 27.29
N PRO A 154 14.71 4.46 27.65
CA PRO A 154 15.72 5.45 28.04
C PRO A 154 16.15 6.35 26.88
N ILE A 155 16.19 5.85 25.64
CA ILE A 155 16.46 6.68 24.45
C ILE A 155 15.36 7.75 24.28
N SER A 156 14.08 7.35 24.36
CA SER A 156 12.95 8.27 24.24
C SER A 156 12.94 9.30 25.37
N LEU A 157 13.26 8.88 26.59
CA LEU A 157 13.38 9.76 27.75
C LEU A 157 14.48 10.81 27.58
N ALA A 158 15.70 10.39 27.22
CA ALA A 158 16.82 11.29 27.04
C ALA A 158 16.60 12.27 25.88
N ALA A 159 16.03 11.79 24.78
CA ALA A 159 15.65 12.63 23.65
C ALA A 159 14.57 13.64 24.06
N SER A 160 13.53 13.22 24.79
CA SER A 160 12.44 14.10 25.24
C SER A 160 12.91 15.17 26.22
N ILE A 161 13.75 14.82 27.20
CA ILE A 161 14.36 15.79 28.13
C ILE A 161 15.20 16.81 27.34
N THR A 162 16.01 16.35 26.40
CA THR A 162 16.87 17.21 25.58
C THR A 162 16.04 18.11 24.67
N ALA A 163 14.94 17.57 24.12
CA ALA A 163 14.01 18.28 23.27
C ALA A 163 13.33 19.43 24.03
N GLN A 164 12.89 19.19 25.27
CA GLN A 164 12.32 20.22 26.15
C GLN A 164 13.37 21.25 26.60
N LYS A 165 14.61 20.84 26.86
CA LYS A 165 15.71 21.74 27.25
C LYS A 165 16.08 22.71 26.13
N HIS A 166 16.04 22.27 24.87
CA HIS A 166 16.45 23.03 23.69
C HIS A 166 15.30 23.46 22.77
N ARG A 167 14.11 23.64 23.33
CA ARG A 167 12.92 24.13 22.62
C ARG A 167 13.10 25.56 22.10
N ARG A 168 12.61 25.82 20.89
CA ARG A 168 12.67 27.10 20.17
C ARG A 168 11.35 27.37 19.47
N TYR A 169 11.04 28.63 19.20
CA TYR A 169 9.95 28.96 18.28
C TYR A 169 10.38 28.66 16.84
N LYS A 170 9.43 28.24 15.99
CA LYS A 170 9.70 28.06 14.56
C LYS A 170 9.99 29.43 13.93
N ALA A 171 11.00 29.48 13.06
CA ALA A 171 11.21 30.65 12.21
C ALA A 171 9.98 30.86 11.32
N SER A 172 9.64 32.11 10.99
CA SER A 172 8.56 32.41 10.05
C SER A 172 8.96 31.94 8.65
N VAL A 173 8.59 30.71 8.31
CA VAL A 173 8.77 30.17 6.97
C VAL A 173 7.66 30.72 6.09
N GLU A 174 8.03 31.32 4.95
CA GLU A 174 7.07 31.72 3.93
C GLU A 174 6.20 30.53 3.53
N SER A 175 4.88 30.73 3.50
CA SER A 175 3.90 29.70 3.17
C SER A 175 4.13 29.19 1.75
N GLY A 176 4.94 28.13 1.60
CA GLY A 176 5.09 27.41 0.34
C GLY A 176 3.74 26.92 -0.19
N THR A 177 3.65 26.74 -1.51
CA THR A 177 2.43 26.24 -2.17
C THR A 177 1.99 24.90 -1.57
N ILE A 178 0.68 24.65 -1.52
CA ILE A 178 0.10 23.43 -0.91
C ILE A 178 0.71 22.15 -1.52
N SER A 179 1.06 22.17 -2.80
CA SER A 179 1.73 21.07 -3.49
C SER A 179 3.11 20.74 -2.91
N VAL A 180 3.91 21.76 -2.56
CA VAL A 180 5.23 21.56 -1.96
C VAL A 180 5.09 20.96 -0.56
N ARG A 181 4.11 21.43 0.22
CA ARG A 181 3.81 20.90 1.55
C ARG A 181 3.35 19.43 1.49
N LEU A 182 2.47 19.09 0.56
CA LEU A 182 2.02 17.71 0.32
C LEU A 182 3.15 16.80 -0.15
N TYR A 183 4.08 17.28 -0.98
CA TYR A 183 5.24 16.52 -1.42
C TYR A 183 6.16 16.14 -0.25
N HIS A 184 6.53 17.11 0.60
CA HIS A 184 7.36 16.85 1.79
C HIS A 184 6.67 15.87 2.75
N LEU A 185 5.35 16.03 2.93
CA LEU A 185 4.55 15.14 3.76
C LEU A 185 4.52 13.71 3.20
N GLY A 186 4.32 13.57 1.89
CA GLY A 186 4.33 12.29 1.19
C GLY A 186 5.68 11.60 1.26
N LEU A 187 6.78 12.33 1.09
CA LEU A 187 8.13 11.81 1.22
C LEU A 187 8.42 11.33 2.65
N ALA A 188 8.02 12.11 3.66
CA ALA A 188 8.17 11.72 5.06
C ALA A 188 7.30 10.50 5.42
N TYR A 189 6.08 10.42 4.90
CA TYR A 189 5.20 9.27 5.07
C TYR A 189 5.78 8.01 4.43
N LEU A 190 6.29 8.12 3.19
CA LEU A 190 6.91 7.00 2.48
C LEU A 190 8.19 6.52 3.16
N ALA A 191 9.02 7.45 3.67
CA ALA A 191 10.23 7.12 4.40
C ALA A 191 9.94 6.34 5.70
N PHE A 192 8.80 6.58 6.35
CA PHE A 192 8.39 5.84 7.55
C PHE A 192 7.69 4.51 7.24
N THR A 193 6.80 4.49 6.24
CA THR A 193 5.97 3.30 5.91
C THR A 193 6.66 2.31 4.99
N GLY A 194 7.60 2.75 4.16
CA GLY A 194 8.36 1.90 3.25
C GLY A 194 9.12 0.77 3.95
N PRO A 195 9.90 1.05 5.02
CA PRO A 195 10.58 0.02 5.79
C PRO A 195 9.64 -0.99 6.45
N LEU A 196 8.46 -0.54 6.91
CA LEU A 196 7.43 -1.41 7.49
C LEU A 196 6.86 -2.36 6.43
N ALA A 197 6.52 -1.82 5.25
CA ALA A 197 6.04 -2.62 4.12
C ALA A 197 7.10 -3.64 3.66
N TYR A 198 8.37 -3.23 3.56
CA TYR A 198 9.48 -4.13 3.23
C TYR A 198 9.64 -5.25 4.28
N SER A 199 9.58 -4.92 5.56
CA SER A 199 9.71 -5.91 6.64
C SER A 199 8.60 -6.94 6.65
N VAL A 200 7.35 -6.52 6.45
CA VAL A 200 6.22 -7.45 6.32
C VAL A 200 6.46 -8.39 5.15
N LEU A 201 6.83 -7.86 3.98
CA LEU A 201 7.11 -8.69 2.81
C LEU A 201 8.30 -9.65 3.02
N TYR A 202 9.38 -9.18 3.63
CA TYR A 202 10.57 -9.98 3.93
C TYR A 202 10.28 -11.09 4.94
N ASN A 203 9.63 -10.77 6.06
CA ASN A 203 9.30 -11.75 7.08
C ASN A 203 8.31 -12.79 6.56
N THR A 204 7.30 -12.37 5.79
CA THR A 204 6.39 -13.30 5.11
C THR A 204 7.15 -14.21 4.13
N ALA A 205 8.08 -13.68 3.36
CA ALA A 205 8.90 -14.47 2.44
C ALA A 205 9.84 -15.45 3.17
N ALA A 206 10.46 -15.03 4.28
CA ALA A 206 11.32 -15.89 5.09
C ALA A 206 10.52 -17.03 5.74
N THR A 207 9.33 -16.75 6.28
CA THR A 207 8.43 -17.78 6.81
C THR A 207 8.00 -18.76 5.71
N LEU A 208 7.66 -18.27 4.53
CA LEU A 208 7.34 -19.11 3.37
C LEU A 208 8.51 -20.00 2.97
N SER A 209 9.74 -19.46 2.90
CA SER A 209 10.94 -20.23 2.54
C SER A 209 11.25 -21.31 3.57
N TYR A 210 11.18 -20.98 4.87
CA TYR A 210 11.39 -21.94 5.95
C TYR A 210 10.32 -23.05 5.96
N MET A 211 9.05 -22.68 5.76
CA MET A 211 7.97 -23.66 5.62
C MET A 211 8.20 -24.56 4.40
N ALA A 212 8.67 -24.00 3.30
CA ALA A 212 8.91 -24.74 2.07
C ALA A 212 10.13 -25.67 2.15
N GLU A 213 11.20 -25.27 2.84
CA GLU A 213 12.34 -26.13 3.18
C GLU A 213 11.96 -27.23 4.17
N THR A 214 11.12 -26.92 5.16
CA THR A 214 10.60 -27.89 6.12
C THR A 214 9.71 -28.92 5.42
N LEU A 215 8.85 -28.47 4.51
CA LEU A 215 8.00 -29.31 3.68
C LEU A 215 8.83 -30.13 2.68
N GLY A 216 9.85 -29.55 2.06
CA GLY A 216 10.78 -30.25 1.17
C GLY A 216 11.57 -31.34 1.92
N SER A 217 12.06 -31.03 3.12
CA SER A 217 12.74 -32.00 3.99
C SER A 217 11.80 -33.12 4.43
N PHE A 218 10.56 -32.78 4.79
CA PHE A 218 9.50 -33.74 5.12
C PHE A 218 9.11 -34.63 3.93
N LEU A 219 8.99 -34.06 2.72
CA LEU A 219 8.69 -34.80 1.49
C LEU A 219 9.87 -35.68 1.03
N SER A 220 11.10 -35.26 1.28
CA SER A 220 12.31 -36.06 1.01
C SER A 220 12.38 -37.33 1.87
N TRP A 221 11.71 -37.34 3.01
CA TRP A 221 11.55 -38.52 3.86
C TRP A 221 10.67 -39.60 3.21
N PHE A 222 9.77 -39.23 2.29
CA PHE A 222 8.96 -40.16 1.47
C PHE A 222 9.74 -40.72 0.26
N SER A 223 11.03 -40.98 0.41
CA SER A 223 11.98 -41.44 -0.62
C SER A 223 11.66 -42.82 -1.26
N PHE A 224 10.46 -43.36 -1.07
CA PHE A 224 9.96 -44.53 -1.83
C PHE A 224 9.55 -44.20 -3.27
N PHE A 225 9.29 -42.93 -3.63
CA PHE A 225 8.92 -42.52 -4.99
C PHE A 225 9.77 -41.34 -5.51
N PRO A 226 11.00 -41.59 -6.01
CA PRO A 226 11.97 -40.55 -6.38
C PRO A 226 11.59 -39.68 -7.60
N LEU A 227 10.55 -40.06 -8.34
CA LEU A 227 10.00 -39.26 -9.44
C LEU A 227 8.91 -38.29 -8.97
N LEU A 228 8.10 -38.72 -8.00
CA LEU A 228 7.03 -37.90 -7.42
C LEU A 228 7.61 -36.82 -6.51
N GLY A 229 8.63 -37.14 -5.71
CA GLY A 229 9.35 -36.18 -4.86
C GLY A 229 10.03 -35.06 -5.67
N ARG A 230 10.65 -35.38 -6.81
CA ARG A 230 11.26 -34.36 -7.68
C ARG A 230 10.24 -33.49 -8.40
N LEU A 231 9.08 -34.03 -8.76
CA LEU A 231 7.98 -33.27 -9.36
C LEU A 231 7.30 -32.35 -8.34
N THR A 232 7.06 -32.83 -7.11
CA THR A 232 6.47 -32.00 -6.04
C THR A 232 7.44 -30.93 -5.56
N GLU A 233 8.71 -31.25 -5.35
CA GLU A 233 9.75 -30.27 -4.99
C GLU A 233 9.88 -29.18 -6.08
N SER A 234 9.83 -29.56 -7.36
CA SER A 234 9.89 -28.60 -8.48
C SER A 234 8.64 -27.73 -8.59
N VAL A 235 7.44 -28.29 -8.41
CA VAL A 235 6.16 -27.55 -8.57
C VAL A 235 5.87 -26.64 -7.37
N PHE A 236 6.16 -27.08 -6.14
CA PHE A 236 5.91 -26.30 -4.93
C PHE A 236 7.01 -25.27 -4.64
N LEU A 237 8.28 -25.53 -5.00
CA LEU A 237 9.38 -24.60 -4.76
C LEU A 237 9.73 -23.69 -5.94
N LEU A 238 9.19 -23.91 -7.15
CA LEU A 238 9.41 -23.01 -8.29
C LEU A 238 9.03 -21.56 -7.97
N PRO A 239 7.85 -21.27 -7.37
CA PRO A 239 7.47 -19.91 -7.03
C PRO A 239 8.42 -19.29 -6.01
N CYS A 240 8.86 -20.05 -5.00
CA CYS A 240 9.79 -19.59 -3.98
C CYS A 240 11.20 -19.35 -4.53
N ARG A 241 11.71 -20.20 -5.43
CA ARG A 241 13.02 -20.04 -6.08
C ARG A 241 13.03 -18.89 -7.10
N ILE A 242 11.96 -18.74 -7.88
CA ILE A 242 11.77 -17.60 -8.79
C ILE A 242 11.68 -16.29 -7.98
N TRP A 243 10.99 -16.30 -6.85
CA TRP A 243 10.86 -15.14 -5.97
C TRP A 243 12.19 -14.77 -5.26
N TRP A 244 12.96 -15.75 -4.80
CA TRP A 244 14.31 -15.55 -4.25
C TRP A 244 15.28 -14.97 -5.29
N LEU A 245 15.19 -15.43 -6.54
CA LEU A 245 15.93 -14.88 -7.68
C LEU A 245 15.50 -13.45 -8.06
N LEU A 246 14.24 -13.07 -7.81
CA LEU A 246 13.71 -11.73 -8.08
C LEU A 246 14.05 -10.70 -6.99
N ILE A 247 14.15 -11.11 -5.73
CA ILE A 247 14.47 -10.23 -4.60
C ILE A 247 15.99 -10.08 -4.39
N GLY A 248 16.77 -11.12 -4.68
CA GLY A 248 18.23 -11.12 -4.52
C GLY A 248 18.68 -11.07 -3.06
N ASP A 249 19.88 -11.59 -2.78
CA ASP A 249 20.53 -11.50 -1.46
C ASP A 249 21.15 -10.10 -1.31
N PRO A 250 20.64 -9.21 -0.45
CA PRO A 250 21.19 -7.88 -0.30
C PRO A 250 22.21 -7.90 0.84
N GLY A 251 23.45 -8.27 0.51
CA GLY A 251 24.60 -7.81 1.27
C GLY A 251 24.65 -6.28 1.24
N PHE A 252 23.95 -5.64 2.18
CA PHE A 252 23.88 -4.18 2.31
C PHE A 252 25.26 -3.66 2.72
N ASN A 253 26.04 -3.23 1.74
CA ASN A 253 27.35 -2.65 1.98
C ASN A 253 27.21 -1.13 2.21
N THR A 254 27.88 -0.62 3.24
CA THR A 254 27.82 0.75 3.80
C THR A 254 28.16 1.90 2.83
N ARG A 255 28.48 1.61 1.56
CA ARG A 255 28.82 2.60 0.53
C ARG A 255 27.62 3.24 -0.19
N GLN A 256 26.42 2.64 -0.13
CA GLN A 256 25.23 3.19 -0.82
C GLN A 256 24.57 4.39 -0.11
N PHE A 257 24.96 4.70 1.14
CA PHE A 257 24.37 5.82 1.90
C PHE A 257 24.83 7.20 1.39
N GLN A 258 26.02 7.28 0.77
CA GLN A 258 26.54 8.52 0.16
C GLN A 258 25.79 8.96 -1.10
N GLU A 259 25.04 8.07 -1.76
CA GLU A 259 24.27 8.43 -2.96
C GLU A 259 22.91 9.03 -2.62
N TRP A 260 22.32 8.62 -1.48
CA TRP A 260 21.06 9.19 -0.97
C TRP A 260 21.21 10.63 -0.49
N GLU A 261 22.37 11.00 0.05
CA GLU A 261 22.70 12.38 0.44
C GLU A 261 22.85 13.28 -0.80
N LYS A 262 23.46 12.78 -1.88
CA LYS A 262 23.53 13.47 -3.19
C LYS A 262 22.18 13.59 -3.87
N LEU A 263 21.32 12.59 -3.73
CA LEU A 263 19.95 12.64 -4.26
C LEU A 263 19.09 13.65 -3.49
N TYR A 264 19.31 13.76 -2.18
CA TYR A 264 18.67 14.78 -1.35
C TYR A 264 19.17 16.18 -1.68
N GLU A 265 20.49 16.41 -1.79
CA GLU A 265 21.07 17.68 -2.22
C GLU A 265 20.66 18.07 -3.66
N PHE A 266 20.56 17.09 -4.57
CA PHE A 266 20.06 17.30 -5.93
C PHE A 266 18.58 17.72 -5.93
N VAL A 267 17.75 17.07 -5.12
CA VAL A 267 16.32 17.42 -4.96
C VAL A 267 16.15 18.77 -4.25
N ASP A 268 17.04 19.09 -3.31
CA ASP A 268 17.09 20.38 -2.60
C ASP A 268 17.51 21.52 -3.53
N SER A 269 18.37 21.26 -4.52
CA SER A 269 18.75 22.23 -5.56
C SER A 269 17.57 22.75 -6.41
N PHE A 270 16.45 22.02 -6.43
CA PHE A 270 15.22 22.47 -7.09
C PHE A 270 14.37 23.42 -6.23
N GLN A 271 14.77 23.74 -4.99
CA GLN A 271 13.97 24.54 -4.06
C GLN A 271 14.03 26.06 -4.29
N ASP A 272 15.06 26.59 -4.93
CA ASP A 272 15.21 28.03 -5.16
C ASP A 272 14.33 28.53 -6.33
N GLU A 273 13.38 29.42 -6.02
CA GLU A 273 12.35 29.94 -6.92
C GLU A 273 12.93 30.86 -8.02
N LYS A 274 14.09 31.48 -7.77
CA LYS A 274 14.79 32.35 -8.72
C LYS A 274 15.55 31.55 -9.79
N HIS A 275 16.13 30.41 -9.40
CA HIS A 275 16.72 29.44 -10.33
C HIS A 275 15.66 28.67 -11.12
N ARG A 276 14.47 28.43 -10.56
CA ARG A 276 13.35 27.75 -11.24
C ARG A 276 12.83 28.50 -12.48
N LEU A 277 12.68 29.81 -12.40
CA LEU A 277 12.25 30.63 -13.54
C LEU A 277 13.33 30.73 -14.62
N ALA A 278 14.61 30.68 -14.23
CA ALA A 278 15.74 30.60 -15.16
C ALA A 278 15.85 29.20 -15.81
N TYR A 279 15.62 28.13 -15.06
CA TYR A 279 15.68 26.74 -15.52
C TYR A 279 14.51 26.37 -16.45
N GLN A 280 13.31 26.88 -16.18
CA GLN A 280 12.17 26.77 -17.10
C GLN A 280 12.34 27.60 -18.39
N ARG A 281 13.39 28.43 -18.50
CA ARG A 281 13.79 29.12 -19.73
C ARG A 281 15.04 28.53 -20.38
N MET A 282 15.78 27.65 -19.71
CA MET A 282 16.94 26.97 -20.28
C MET A 282 16.52 25.88 -21.25
N ALA A 283 17.23 25.82 -22.38
CA ALA A 283 17.13 24.73 -23.33
C ALA A 283 17.50 23.41 -22.64
N LYS A 284 16.73 22.36 -22.92
CA LYS A 284 16.98 21.00 -22.45
C LYS A 284 18.29 20.49 -23.03
N GLY A 285 19.14 19.94 -22.17
CA GLY A 285 20.46 19.42 -22.52
C GLY A 285 20.40 17.97 -22.98
N LEU A 286 21.06 17.67 -24.10
CA LEU A 286 21.14 16.32 -24.65
C LEU A 286 21.89 15.37 -23.71
N LEU A 287 23.03 15.81 -23.14
CA LEU A 287 23.84 15.02 -22.20
C LEU A 287 23.07 14.64 -20.94
N VAL A 288 22.34 15.59 -20.34
CA VAL A 288 21.50 15.34 -19.15
C VAL A 288 20.41 14.31 -19.48
N THR A 289 19.85 14.38 -20.69
CA THR A 289 18.82 13.43 -21.13
C THR A 289 19.39 12.02 -21.28
N TYR A 290 20.59 11.86 -21.84
CA TYR A 290 21.27 10.56 -21.93
C TYR A 290 21.65 9.99 -20.57
N ALA A 291 22.11 10.83 -19.63
CA ALA A 291 22.38 10.39 -18.27
C ALA A 291 21.11 9.86 -17.59
N LEU A 292 20.00 10.60 -17.68
CA LEU A 292 18.71 10.17 -17.11
C LEU A 292 18.16 8.90 -17.78
N TRP A 293 18.42 8.71 -19.07
CA TRP A 293 18.09 7.48 -19.79
C TRP A 293 18.91 6.29 -19.29
N ALA A 294 20.21 6.46 -18.99
CA ALA A 294 21.05 5.37 -18.50
C ALA A 294 20.68 4.92 -17.08
N PHE A 295 20.42 5.86 -16.17
CA PHE A 295 20.13 5.55 -14.76
C PHE A 295 18.65 5.23 -14.47
N GLY A 296 17.71 5.71 -15.30
CA GLY A 296 16.28 5.45 -15.09
C GLY A 296 15.45 5.43 -16.36
N GLY A 297 16.05 4.99 -17.47
CA GLY A 297 15.37 4.74 -18.75
C GLY A 297 14.17 3.81 -18.62
N PRO A 298 14.25 2.65 -17.94
CA PRO A 298 13.10 1.76 -17.74
C PRO A 298 11.94 2.42 -16.99
N VAL A 299 12.24 3.37 -16.10
CA VAL A 299 11.25 4.13 -15.31
C VAL A 299 10.76 5.38 -16.06
N GLY A 300 11.44 5.79 -17.14
CA GLY A 300 11.07 6.94 -17.95
C GLY A 300 11.50 8.30 -17.38
N LEU A 301 12.58 8.36 -16.58
CA LEU A 301 13.09 9.61 -15.98
C LEU A 301 13.44 10.67 -17.05
N HIS A 302 14.01 10.26 -18.18
CA HIS A 302 14.32 11.14 -19.30
C HIS A 302 13.07 11.78 -19.91
N HIS A 303 11.93 11.08 -19.93
CA HIS A 303 10.66 11.65 -20.41
C HIS A 303 10.08 12.68 -19.45
N LEU A 304 10.25 12.50 -18.14
CA LEU A 304 9.84 13.49 -17.13
C LEU A 304 10.63 14.79 -17.29
N TYR A 305 11.94 14.70 -17.50
CA TYR A 305 12.81 15.84 -17.76
C TYR A 305 12.41 16.62 -19.01
N LEU A 306 12.01 15.91 -20.07
CA LEU A 306 11.57 16.45 -21.35
C LEU A 306 10.13 16.98 -21.35
N GLY A 307 9.38 16.88 -20.25
CA GLY A 307 7.99 17.37 -20.19
C GLY A 307 6.96 16.39 -20.74
N ARG A 308 7.33 15.12 -20.97
CA ARG A 308 6.51 14.11 -21.65
C ARG A 308 5.84 13.16 -20.65
N ASP A 309 4.97 13.70 -19.80
CA ASP A 309 4.36 12.96 -18.67
C ASP A 309 3.64 11.68 -19.09
N SER A 310 2.88 11.70 -20.18
CA SER A 310 2.17 10.50 -20.67
C SER A 310 3.13 9.40 -21.15
N HIS A 311 4.29 9.76 -21.70
CA HIS A 311 5.33 8.76 -22.04
C HIS A 311 5.98 8.22 -20.78
N ALA A 312 6.34 9.10 -19.83
CA ALA A 312 6.93 8.65 -18.58
C ALA A 312 6.01 7.66 -17.86
N LEU A 313 4.72 7.99 -17.73
CA LEU A 313 3.73 7.10 -17.14
C LEU A 313 3.60 5.78 -17.90
N LEU A 314 3.56 5.81 -19.23
CA LEU A 314 3.54 4.57 -20.02
C LEU A 314 4.77 3.68 -19.74
N TRP A 315 5.95 4.27 -19.61
CA TRP A 315 7.19 3.54 -19.30
C TRP A 315 7.16 2.96 -17.88
N MET A 316 6.70 3.73 -16.89
CA MET A 316 6.55 3.22 -15.52
C MET A 316 5.59 2.03 -15.45
N LEU A 317 4.47 2.09 -16.17
CA LEU A 317 3.43 1.06 -16.12
C LEU A 317 3.79 -0.18 -16.96
N THR A 318 4.69 -0.06 -17.93
CA THR A 318 5.10 -1.15 -18.82
C THR A 318 6.53 -1.62 -18.57
N LEU A 319 7.19 -1.11 -17.53
CA LEU A 319 8.61 -1.33 -17.23
C LEU A 319 9.51 -1.08 -18.45
N GLY A 320 9.39 0.11 -19.03
CA GLY A 320 10.19 0.52 -20.18
C GLY A 320 9.70 -0.03 -21.52
N GLY A 321 8.39 -0.23 -21.69
CA GLY A 321 7.80 -0.75 -22.93
C GLY A 321 7.99 -2.25 -23.10
N GLY A 322 7.85 -3.02 -22.02
CA GLY A 322 8.11 -4.46 -21.98
C GLY A 322 9.59 -4.82 -21.75
N GLY A 323 10.32 -4.00 -21.00
CA GLY A 323 11.72 -4.25 -20.63
C GLY A 323 12.77 -3.86 -21.67
N LEU A 324 12.44 -3.90 -22.96
CA LEU A 324 13.38 -3.60 -24.06
C LEU A 324 13.07 -2.30 -24.83
N GLY A 325 11.88 -1.73 -24.65
CA GLY A 325 11.43 -0.55 -25.40
C GLY A 325 12.27 0.71 -25.16
N TRP A 326 12.86 0.85 -23.97
CA TRP A 326 13.73 1.98 -23.63
C TRP A 326 15.09 1.94 -24.37
N LEU A 327 15.59 0.77 -24.79
CA LEU A 327 16.81 0.65 -25.59
C LEU A 327 16.62 1.26 -26.99
N TRP A 328 15.46 1.02 -27.60
CA TRP A 328 15.11 1.59 -28.91
C TRP A 328 15.03 3.12 -28.88
N GLU A 329 14.74 3.72 -27.73
CA GLU A 329 14.66 5.17 -27.60
C GLU A 329 16.00 5.89 -27.67
N PHE A 330 17.12 5.17 -27.48
CA PHE A 330 18.47 5.74 -27.55
C PHE A 330 18.70 6.57 -28.82
N TRP A 331 18.23 6.06 -29.97
CA TRP A 331 18.32 6.74 -31.27
C TRP A 331 17.33 7.90 -31.42
N LYS A 332 16.25 7.94 -30.65
CA LYS A 332 15.22 8.99 -30.74
C LYS A 332 15.45 10.15 -29.77
N LEU A 333 16.32 10.00 -28.78
CA LEU A 333 16.62 11.04 -27.79
C LEU A 333 16.98 12.41 -28.40
N PRO A 334 17.82 12.52 -29.45
CA PRO A 334 18.13 13.81 -30.07
C PRO A 334 16.89 14.51 -30.63
N SER A 335 15.99 13.75 -31.26
CA SER A 335 14.73 14.28 -31.79
C SER A 335 13.80 14.76 -30.69
N PHE A 336 13.80 14.11 -29.53
CA PHE A 336 12.95 14.47 -28.40
C PHE A 336 13.43 15.74 -27.70
N VAL A 337 14.74 15.92 -27.54
CA VAL A 337 15.34 17.14 -27.02
C VAL A 337 15.05 18.32 -27.96
N ALA A 338 15.24 18.13 -29.27
CA ALA A 338 14.92 19.15 -30.26
C ALA A 338 13.44 19.55 -30.22
N GLN A 339 12.54 18.57 -30.05
CA GLN A 339 11.10 18.83 -29.94
C GLN A 339 10.73 19.58 -28.65
N ALA A 340 11.30 19.20 -27.50
CA ALA A 340 11.07 19.87 -26.22
C ALA A 340 11.50 21.34 -26.26
N ASN A 341 12.65 21.61 -26.89
CA ASN A 341 13.18 22.97 -27.04
C ASN A 341 12.37 23.83 -28.02
N ARG A 342 11.79 23.25 -29.09
CA ARG A 342 10.89 23.98 -30.01
C ARG A 342 9.59 24.42 -29.35
N ILE A 343 8.99 23.57 -28.50
CA ILE A 343 7.72 23.86 -27.80
C ILE A 343 7.88 25.04 -26.82
N GLN A 344 9.07 25.22 -26.25
CA GLN A 344 9.40 26.32 -25.34
C GLN A 344 9.51 27.68 -26.05
N GLY A 345 9.77 27.68 -27.36
CA GLY A 345 9.99 28.91 -28.17
C GLY A 345 8.86 29.33 -29.10
N GLN A 346 7.88 28.47 -29.41
CA GLN A 346 6.78 28.79 -30.33
C GLN A 346 5.40 28.70 -29.67
N LYS A 347 4.71 29.84 -29.60
CA LYS A 347 3.26 29.92 -29.37
C LYS A 347 2.57 29.29 -30.58
N GLN A 348 2.03 28.08 -30.44
CA GLN A 348 1.36 27.38 -31.55
C GLN A 348 0.18 28.22 -32.05
N ARG A 349 0.13 28.48 -33.36
CA ARG A 349 -1.07 29.03 -34.01
C ARG A 349 -2.14 27.94 -33.99
N PRO A 350 -3.36 28.21 -33.51
CA PRO A 350 -4.44 27.23 -33.52
C PRO A 350 -4.92 27.05 -34.96
N GLY A 351 -4.27 26.13 -35.69
CA GLY A 351 -4.70 25.64 -36.99
C GLY A 351 -5.39 24.29 -36.79
N GLU A 352 -6.62 24.19 -37.28
CA GLU A 352 -7.57 23.10 -37.09
C GLU A 352 -7.24 21.83 -37.90
N GLU A 353 -5.96 21.51 -38.08
CA GLU A 353 -5.54 20.34 -38.85
C GLU A 353 -5.49 19.09 -37.97
N ARG A 354 -6.16 18.01 -38.42
CA ARG A 354 -6.10 16.72 -37.75
C ARG A 354 -4.73 16.07 -38.00
N PRO A 355 -4.07 15.48 -36.99
CA PRO A 355 -2.77 14.85 -37.17
C PRO A 355 -2.80 13.71 -38.20
N SER A 356 -1.65 13.28 -38.74
CA SER A 356 -1.57 12.13 -39.65
C SER A 356 -1.86 10.80 -38.92
N LEU A 357 -2.44 9.83 -39.64
CA LEU A 357 -2.65 8.47 -39.14
C LEU A 357 -1.29 7.76 -39.03
N SER A 358 -1.03 7.14 -37.89
CA SER A 358 0.20 6.38 -37.66
C SER A 358 -0.17 4.96 -37.28
N LEU A 359 0.19 4.01 -38.15
CA LEU A 359 -0.01 2.58 -37.90
C LEU A 359 0.69 2.13 -36.61
N LEU A 360 1.90 2.63 -36.37
CA LEU A 360 2.66 2.33 -35.15
C LEU A 360 1.90 2.74 -33.87
N ARG A 361 1.23 3.91 -33.90
CA ARG A 361 0.41 4.36 -32.76
C ARG A 361 -0.85 3.52 -32.59
N PHE A 362 -1.49 3.15 -33.69
CA PHE A 362 -2.65 2.26 -33.65
C PHE A 362 -2.28 0.90 -33.05
N SER A 363 -1.18 0.29 -33.51
CA SER A 363 -0.66 -0.96 -32.95
C SER A 363 -0.30 -0.80 -31.46
N GLY A 364 0.36 0.29 -31.08
CA GLY A 364 0.69 0.58 -29.68
C GLY A 364 -0.55 0.74 -28.80
N GLN A 365 -1.59 1.43 -29.27
CA GLN A 365 -2.87 1.58 -28.57
C GLN A 365 -3.53 0.23 -28.33
N MET A 366 -3.56 -0.61 -29.36
CA MET A 366 -4.17 -1.94 -29.27
C MET A 366 -3.40 -2.83 -28.28
N ILE A 367 -2.07 -2.88 -28.38
CA ILE A 367 -1.20 -3.70 -27.51
C ILE A 367 -1.31 -3.25 -26.05
N VAL A 368 -1.20 -1.96 -25.78
CA VAL A 368 -1.28 -1.43 -24.40
C VAL A 368 -2.69 -1.55 -23.84
N GLY A 369 -3.73 -1.36 -24.66
CA GLY A 369 -5.11 -1.63 -24.26
C GLY A 369 -5.33 -3.09 -23.86
N ILE A 370 -4.76 -4.03 -24.62
CA ILE A 370 -4.81 -5.47 -24.28
C ILE A 370 -4.06 -5.73 -22.97
N TYR A 371 -2.87 -5.19 -22.82
CA TYR A 371 -2.07 -5.31 -21.60
C TYR A 371 -2.84 -4.82 -20.37
N PHE A 372 -3.45 -3.63 -20.42
CA PHE A 372 -4.24 -3.10 -19.31
C PHE A 372 -5.46 -3.97 -19.01
N GLY A 373 -6.12 -4.50 -20.04
CA GLY A 373 -7.23 -5.45 -19.89
C GLY A 373 -6.81 -6.74 -19.19
N LEU A 374 -5.66 -7.32 -19.55
CA LEU A 374 -5.12 -8.52 -18.92
C LEU A 374 -4.73 -8.29 -17.47
N VAL A 375 -4.04 -7.18 -17.18
CA VAL A 375 -3.68 -6.80 -15.80
C VAL A 375 -4.94 -6.62 -14.95
N ALA A 376 -5.96 -5.94 -15.48
CA ALA A 376 -7.23 -5.79 -14.80
C ALA A 376 -7.97 -7.11 -14.60
N LEU A 377 -7.91 -8.04 -15.56
CA LEU A 377 -8.49 -9.38 -15.42
C LEU A 377 -7.82 -10.17 -14.29
N ILE A 378 -6.50 -10.08 -14.13
CA ILE A 378 -5.77 -10.74 -13.03
C ILE A 378 -6.07 -10.06 -11.69
N SER A 379 -6.24 -8.74 -11.69
CA SER A 379 -6.28 -7.95 -10.45
C SER A 379 -7.68 -7.69 -9.90
N LEU A 380 -8.68 -7.60 -10.78
CA LEU A 380 -10.01 -7.07 -10.47
C LEU A 380 -11.15 -8.03 -10.87
N SER A 381 -10.85 -9.22 -11.40
CA SER A 381 -11.88 -10.19 -11.83
C SER A 381 -12.82 -10.64 -10.72
N SER A 382 -12.40 -10.55 -9.45
CA SER A 382 -13.24 -10.85 -8.29
C SER A 382 -14.31 -9.79 -7.99
N MET A 383 -14.23 -8.60 -8.61
CA MET A 383 -15.21 -7.54 -8.39
C MET A 383 -16.52 -7.80 -9.14
N ALA A 384 -17.64 -7.55 -8.46
CA ALA A 384 -18.95 -7.52 -9.11
C ALA A 384 -18.96 -6.52 -10.28
N ASN A 385 -19.58 -6.89 -11.39
CA ASN A 385 -19.66 -6.08 -12.62
C ASN A 385 -18.31 -5.75 -13.28
N PHE A 386 -17.23 -6.50 -12.99
CA PHE A 386 -15.92 -6.31 -13.62
C PHE A 386 -16.00 -6.23 -15.16
N TYR A 387 -16.71 -7.16 -15.80
CA TYR A 387 -16.82 -7.19 -17.26
C TYR A 387 -17.58 -6.01 -17.86
N ILE A 388 -18.44 -5.34 -17.08
CA ILE A 388 -19.28 -4.21 -17.51
C ILE A 388 -18.58 -2.87 -17.25
N VAL A 389 -17.84 -2.76 -16.14
CA VAL A 389 -17.24 -1.49 -15.70
C VAL A 389 -15.72 -1.55 -15.67
N GLY A 390 -15.16 -2.51 -14.93
CA GLY A 390 -13.70 -2.59 -14.71
C GLY A 390 -12.91 -2.85 -15.99
N LEU A 391 -13.36 -3.82 -16.79
CA LEU A 391 -12.71 -4.25 -18.02
C LEU A 391 -12.67 -3.17 -19.11
N PRO A 392 -13.80 -2.58 -19.56
CA PRO A 392 -13.77 -1.52 -20.58
C PRO A 392 -13.07 -0.25 -20.10
N LEU A 393 -13.14 0.06 -18.80
CA LEU A 393 -12.41 1.18 -18.22
C LEU A 393 -10.89 0.96 -18.32
N ALA A 394 -10.38 -0.19 -17.89
CA ALA A 394 -8.95 -0.49 -17.94
C ALA A 394 -8.41 -0.47 -19.38
N VAL A 395 -9.09 -1.17 -20.30
CA VAL A 395 -8.71 -1.21 -21.72
C VAL A 395 -8.76 0.19 -22.34
N GLY A 396 -9.83 0.95 -22.08
CA GLY A 396 -10.00 2.31 -22.57
C GLY A 396 -8.92 3.27 -22.07
N LEU A 397 -8.54 3.17 -20.78
CA LEU A 397 -7.47 3.97 -20.19
C LEU A 397 -6.10 3.64 -20.80
N GLY A 398 -5.81 2.35 -21.07
CA GLY A 398 -4.59 1.94 -21.77
C GLY A 398 -4.49 2.53 -23.19
N VAL A 399 -5.58 2.47 -23.96
CA VAL A 399 -5.67 3.07 -25.29
C VAL A 399 -5.51 4.60 -25.22
N LEU A 400 -6.16 5.25 -24.26
CA LEU A 400 -6.08 6.69 -24.05
C LEU A 400 -4.68 7.16 -23.64
N LEU A 401 -3.97 6.36 -22.84
CA LEU A 401 -2.59 6.64 -22.44
C LEU A 401 -1.67 6.71 -23.66
N VAL A 402 -1.75 5.73 -24.57
CA VAL A 402 -0.99 5.75 -25.83
C VAL A 402 -1.52 6.80 -26.80
N ALA A 403 -2.81 7.14 -26.77
CA ALA A 403 -3.33 8.27 -27.54
C ALA A 403 -2.72 9.61 -27.07
N ALA A 404 -2.46 9.75 -25.77
CA ALA A 404 -1.88 10.93 -25.15
C ALA A 404 -0.33 10.98 -25.25
N VAL A 405 0.31 10.01 -25.89
CA VAL A 405 1.78 9.93 -26.02
C VAL A 405 2.27 10.94 -27.07
N GLY A 406 2.98 11.97 -26.59
CA GLY A 406 3.55 13.06 -27.40
C GLY A 406 2.67 14.31 -27.40
N ASN A 407 2.56 14.97 -28.56
CA ASN A 407 1.78 16.19 -28.78
C ASN A 407 0.33 15.94 -29.22
N GLN A 408 -0.09 14.68 -29.30
CA GLN A 408 -1.44 14.29 -29.71
C GLN A 408 -2.20 13.70 -28.52
N THR A 409 -3.52 13.71 -28.64
CA THR A 409 -4.47 13.08 -27.74
C THR A 409 -5.70 12.62 -28.54
N SER A 410 -6.61 11.88 -27.92
CA SER A 410 -7.91 11.55 -28.52
C SER A 410 -9.05 12.07 -27.66
N ASP A 411 -10.24 12.15 -28.24
CA ASP A 411 -11.45 12.49 -27.49
C ASP A 411 -11.76 11.44 -26.42
N PHE A 412 -11.56 11.81 -25.16
CA PHE A 412 -11.74 10.94 -24.00
C PHE A 412 -13.13 10.28 -23.97
N LYS A 413 -14.20 11.08 -24.16
CA LYS A 413 -15.58 10.60 -24.03
C LYS A 413 -15.92 9.59 -25.11
N LYS A 414 -15.51 9.85 -26.36
CA LYS A 414 -15.81 8.98 -27.49
C LYS A 414 -15.01 7.69 -27.45
N THR A 415 -13.71 7.76 -27.15
CA THR A 415 -12.85 6.57 -27.05
C THR A 415 -13.29 5.66 -25.91
N LEU A 416 -13.57 6.22 -24.72
CA LEU A 416 -14.04 5.43 -23.59
C LEU A 416 -15.47 4.89 -23.84
N GLY A 417 -16.35 5.71 -24.41
CA GLY A 417 -17.70 5.28 -24.80
C GLY A 417 -17.71 4.07 -25.74
N ALA A 418 -16.77 4.01 -26.71
CA ALA A 418 -16.62 2.85 -27.58
C ALA A 418 -16.20 1.58 -26.82
N ALA A 419 -15.29 1.71 -25.83
CA ALA A 419 -14.89 0.58 -25.00
C ALA A 419 -16.07 0.02 -24.19
N PHE A 420 -16.86 0.90 -23.58
CA PHE A 420 -18.04 0.54 -22.81
C PHE A 420 -19.19 -0.01 -23.67
N LEU A 421 -19.33 0.43 -24.92
CA LEU A 421 -20.38 -0.06 -25.81
C LEU A 421 -20.13 -1.49 -26.29
N ILE A 422 -18.86 -1.87 -26.48
CA ILE A 422 -18.47 -3.21 -26.94
C ILE A 422 -18.40 -4.23 -25.78
N SER A 423 -18.15 -3.79 -24.56
CA SER A 423 -17.99 -4.68 -23.40
C SER A 423 -19.19 -5.61 -23.13
N PRO A 424 -20.45 -5.15 -23.14
CA PRO A 424 -21.63 -6.00 -22.90
C PRO A 424 -21.81 -7.12 -23.91
N VAL A 425 -21.35 -6.93 -25.15
CA VAL A 425 -21.48 -7.92 -26.24
C VAL A 425 -20.70 -9.19 -25.93
N PHE A 426 -19.61 -9.09 -25.18
CA PHE A 426 -18.72 -10.19 -24.83
C PHE A 426 -18.68 -10.46 -23.32
N TYR A 427 -19.80 -10.21 -22.63
CA TYR A 427 -19.90 -10.38 -21.19
C TYR A 427 -19.45 -11.78 -20.73
N GLY A 428 -18.65 -11.82 -19.66
CA GLY A 428 -18.17 -13.05 -19.04
C GLY A 428 -17.09 -13.81 -19.81
N ARG A 429 -16.61 -13.30 -20.95
CA ARG A 429 -15.54 -13.95 -21.74
C ARG A 429 -14.23 -13.16 -21.68
N PRO A 430 -13.09 -13.77 -21.34
CA PRO A 430 -11.77 -13.12 -21.36
C PRO A 430 -11.40 -12.57 -22.75
N ILE A 431 -11.93 -13.18 -23.81
CA ILE A 431 -11.69 -12.76 -25.19
C ILE A 431 -12.22 -11.34 -25.48
N ALA A 432 -13.09 -10.80 -24.62
CA ALA A 432 -13.65 -9.44 -24.73
C ALA A 432 -12.57 -8.34 -24.79
N ILE A 433 -11.38 -8.56 -24.23
CA ILE A 433 -10.27 -7.60 -24.22
C ILE A 433 -9.89 -7.16 -25.65
N LEU A 434 -9.84 -8.11 -26.58
CA LEU A 434 -9.42 -7.86 -27.97
C LEU A 434 -10.38 -6.93 -28.73
N PRO A 435 -11.70 -7.23 -28.87
CA PRO A 435 -12.63 -6.36 -29.58
C PRO A 435 -12.82 -5.01 -28.88
N ILE A 436 -12.78 -4.95 -27.53
CA ILE A 436 -12.84 -3.67 -26.80
C ILE A 436 -11.62 -2.81 -27.15
N SER A 437 -10.41 -3.37 -27.11
CA SER A 437 -9.17 -2.65 -27.42
C SER A 437 -9.13 -2.19 -28.87
N LEU A 438 -9.59 -3.04 -29.80
CA LEU A 438 -9.70 -2.71 -31.22
C LEU A 438 -10.68 -1.54 -31.46
N ALA A 439 -11.90 -1.62 -30.93
CA ALA A 439 -12.92 -0.60 -31.11
C ALA A 439 -12.52 0.76 -30.49
N ALA A 440 -11.91 0.72 -29.29
CA ALA A 440 -11.36 1.90 -28.64
C ALA A 440 -10.22 2.51 -29.47
N SER A 441 -9.31 1.68 -30.02
CA SER A 441 -8.18 2.15 -30.85
C SER A 441 -8.66 2.77 -32.17
N ILE A 442 -9.63 2.16 -32.86
CA ILE A 442 -10.25 2.72 -34.07
C ILE A 442 -10.89 4.08 -33.75
N THR A 443 -11.64 4.16 -32.64
CA THR A 443 -12.32 5.39 -32.23
C THR A 443 -11.33 6.49 -31.84
N ALA A 444 -10.24 6.13 -31.16
CA ALA A 444 -9.15 7.03 -30.78
C ALA A 444 -8.45 7.60 -32.02
N GLN A 445 -8.18 6.79 -33.05
CA GLN A 445 -7.61 7.24 -34.32
C GLN A 445 -8.59 8.12 -35.11
N LYS A 446 -9.89 7.82 -35.09
CA LYS A 446 -10.92 8.63 -35.75
C LYS A 446 -11.08 10.01 -35.11
N HIS A 447 -10.94 10.11 -33.80
CA HIS A 447 -11.15 11.35 -33.02
C HIS A 447 -9.86 11.92 -32.40
N ARG A 448 -8.74 11.77 -33.11
CA ARG A 448 -7.43 12.33 -32.72
C ARG A 448 -7.40 13.85 -32.81
N ARG A 449 -6.72 14.49 -31.87
CA ARG A 449 -6.58 15.95 -31.73
C ARG A 449 -5.18 16.28 -31.24
N TYR A 450 -4.69 17.49 -31.54
CA TYR A 450 -3.49 18.00 -30.88
C TYR A 450 -3.81 18.37 -29.42
N LYS A 451 -2.84 18.18 -28.53
CA LYS A 451 -2.97 18.65 -27.14
C LYS A 451 -3.02 20.18 -27.14
N ALA A 452 -3.98 20.74 -26.39
CA ALA A 452 -3.97 22.18 -26.13
C ALA A 452 -2.66 22.54 -25.41
N SER A 453 -2.11 23.73 -25.68
CA SER A 453 -0.93 24.25 -24.97
C SER A 453 -1.32 24.54 -23.52
N VAL A 454 -1.19 23.54 -22.65
CA VAL A 454 -1.40 23.71 -21.21
C VAL A 454 -0.15 24.39 -20.65
N GLU A 455 -0.34 25.51 -19.93
CA GLU A 455 0.73 26.13 -19.15
C GLU A 455 1.38 25.06 -18.26
N SER A 456 2.68 24.85 -18.40
CA SER A 456 3.40 23.81 -17.66
C SER A 456 3.26 24.08 -16.16
N GLY A 457 2.39 23.32 -15.50
CA GLY A 457 2.29 23.31 -14.05
C GLY A 457 3.63 22.99 -13.39
N THR A 458 3.75 23.32 -12.11
CA THR A 458 4.97 23.04 -11.34
C THR A 458 5.30 21.54 -11.38
N ILE A 459 6.60 21.19 -11.37
CA ILE A 459 7.06 19.80 -11.44
C ILE A 459 6.40 18.94 -10.35
N SER A 460 6.19 19.53 -9.16
CA SER A 460 5.48 18.88 -8.05
C SER A 460 4.05 18.46 -8.42
N VAL A 461 3.29 19.31 -9.11
CA VAL A 461 1.92 18.98 -9.56
C VAL A 461 1.95 17.88 -10.61
N ARG A 462 2.93 17.91 -11.53
CA ARG A 462 3.10 16.86 -12.54
C ARG A 462 3.41 15.51 -11.89
N LEU A 463 4.36 15.47 -10.96
CA LEU A 463 4.73 14.28 -10.20
C LEU A 463 3.57 13.75 -9.35
N TYR A 464 2.76 14.63 -8.75
CA TYR A 464 1.59 14.23 -7.98
C TYR A 464 0.56 13.49 -8.86
N HIS A 465 0.21 14.05 -10.02
CA HIS A 465 -0.73 13.38 -10.95
C HIS A 465 -0.16 12.06 -11.47
N LEU A 466 1.14 12.02 -11.75
CA LEU A 466 1.83 10.82 -12.21
C LEU A 466 1.81 9.73 -11.12
N GLY A 467 2.10 10.10 -9.87
CA GLY A 467 2.09 9.21 -8.72
C GLY A 467 0.68 8.67 -8.44
N LEU A 468 -0.35 9.52 -8.55
CA LEU A 468 -1.73 9.07 -8.40
C LEU A 468 -2.14 8.08 -9.49
N ALA A 469 -1.75 8.34 -10.75
CA ALA A 469 -2.01 7.43 -11.86
C ALA A 469 -1.25 6.10 -11.71
N TYR A 470 0.00 6.14 -11.24
CA TYR A 470 0.80 4.97 -10.94
C TYR A 470 0.17 4.12 -9.82
N LEU A 471 -0.27 4.76 -8.74
CA LEU A 471 -0.93 4.09 -7.62
C LEU A 471 -2.28 3.50 -8.01
N ALA A 472 -3.06 4.19 -8.84
CA ALA A 472 -4.34 3.69 -9.34
C ALA A 472 -4.18 2.41 -10.19
N PHE A 473 -3.05 2.26 -10.89
CA PHE A 473 -2.75 1.05 -11.67
C PHE A 473 -2.15 -0.07 -10.80
N THR A 474 -1.18 0.25 -9.95
CA THR A 474 -0.42 -0.75 -9.17
C THR A 474 -1.13 -1.20 -7.89
N GLY A 475 -2.00 -0.37 -7.32
CA GLY A 475 -2.74 -0.67 -6.09
C GLY A 475 -3.62 -1.93 -6.20
N PRO A 476 -4.50 -2.05 -7.21
CA PRO A 476 -5.30 -3.26 -7.41
C PRO A 476 -4.47 -4.52 -7.64
N LEU A 477 -3.37 -4.39 -8.38
CA LEU A 477 -2.45 -5.49 -8.64
C LEU A 477 -1.77 -5.97 -7.34
N ALA A 478 -1.27 -5.03 -6.54
CA ALA A 478 -0.67 -5.34 -5.25
C ALA A 478 -1.69 -5.99 -4.29
N TYR A 479 -2.92 -5.48 -4.24
CA TYR A 479 -4.00 -6.08 -3.45
C TYR A 479 -4.31 -7.51 -3.89
N SER A 480 -4.45 -7.76 -5.20
CA SER A 480 -4.72 -9.11 -5.74
C SER A 480 -3.61 -10.10 -5.40
N VAL A 481 -2.34 -9.68 -5.55
CA VAL A 481 -1.19 -10.52 -5.17
C VAL A 481 -1.21 -10.86 -3.68
N LEU A 482 -1.45 -9.87 -2.81
CA LEU A 482 -1.52 -10.09 -1.37
C LEU A 482 -2.71 -10.98 -0.98
N TYR A 483 -3.88 -10.75 -1.56
CA TYR A 483 -5.10 -11.53 -1.30
C TYR A 483 -4.94 -12.99 -1.74
N ASN A 484 -4.45 -13.23 -2.96
CA ASN A 484 -4.22 -14.59 -3.47
C ASN A 484 -3.11 -15.31 -2.70
N THR A 485 -2.08 -14.59 -2.25
CA THR A 485 -1.03 -15.15 -1.39
C THR A 485 -1.61 -15.58 -0.03
N ALA A 486 -2.44 -14.75 0.58
CA ALA A 486 -3.11 -15.07 1.84
C ALA A 486 -4.08 -16.27 1.70
N ALA A 487 -4.86 -16.32 0.61
CA ALA A 487 -5.78 -17.42 0.31
C ALA A 487 -5.04 -18.74 0.04
N THR A 488 -3.90 -18.68 -0.63
CA THR A 488 -3.03 -19.86 -0.83
C THR A 488 -2.47 -20.34 0.51
N LEU A 489 -2.07 -19.42 1.39
CA LEU A 489 -1.58 -19.74 2.73
C LEU A 489 -2.65 -20.43 3.59
N SER A 490 -3.90 -19.97 3.53
CA SER A 490 -5.02 -20.58 4.26
C SER A 490 -5.38 -21.97 3.70
N TYR A 491 -5.40 -22.12 2.37
CA TYR A 491 -5.65 -23.43 1.75
C TYR A 491 -4.54 -24.43 2.07
N MET A 492 -3.28 -23.98 2.07
CA MET A 492 -2.14 -24.79 2.50
C MET A 492 -2.22 -25.15 3.99
N ALA A 493 -2.64 -24.22 4.86
CA ALA A 493 -2.84 -24.48 6.28
C ALA A 493 -3.96 -25.51 6.52
N GLU A 494 -5.05 -25.45 5.75
CA GLU A 494 -6.14 -26.44 5.79
C GLU A 494 -5.72 -27.79 5.21
N THR A 495 -4.92 -27.81 4.15
CA THR A 495 -4.35 -29.04 3.56
C THR A 495 -3.35 -29.68 4.53
N LEU A 496 -2.53 -28.89 5.21
CA LEU A 496 -1.63 -29.38 6.25
C LEU A 496 -2.40 -29.84 7.49
N GLY A 497 -3.47 -29.14 7.88
CA GLY A 497 -4.33 -29.53 8.99
C GLY A 497 -5.09 -30.84 8.73
N SER A 498 -5.60 -31.04 7.52
CA SER A 498 -6.26 -32.28 7.10
C SER A 498 -5.27 -33.44 6.89
N PHE A 499 -4.05 -33.15 6.42
CA PHE A 499 -2.98 -34.12 6.35
C PHE A 499 -2.46 -34.53 7.75
N LEU A 500 -2.36 -33.59 8.69
CA LEU A 500 -2.01 -33.89 10.09
C LEU A 500 -3.13 -34.64 10.81
N SER A 501 -4.40 -34.36 10.51
CA SER A 501 -5.52 -35.12 11.06
C SER A 501 -5.56 -36.56 10.54
N TRP A 502 -5.03 -36.84 9.34
CA TRP A 502 -4.84 -38.21 8.84
C TRP A 502 -3.89 -39.04 9.72
N PHE A 503 -2.90 -38.41 10.38
CA PHE A 503 -1.99 -39.09 11.33
C PHE A 503 -2.65 -39.43 12.67
N SER A 504 -3.88 -38.97 12.95
CA SER A 504 -4.65 -39.39 14.14
C SER A 504 -5.00 -40.88 14.13
N PHE A 505 -4.81 -41.59 13.00
CA PHE A 505 -4.99 -43.04 12.88
C PHE A 505 -3.97 -43.87 13.68
N PHE A 506 -2.83 -43.29 14.07
CA PHE A 506 -1.80 -43.96 14.88
C PHE A 506 -1.65 -43.29 16.27
N PRO A 507 -2.37 -43.77 17.31
CA PRO A 507 -2.39 -43.13 18.64
C PRO A 507 -1.06 -43.18 19.42
N LEU A 508 -0.06 -43.92 18.93
CA LEU A 508 1.30 -43.93 19.46
C LEU A 508 2.25 -42.98 18.70
N LEU A 509 2.04 -42.83 17.38
CA LEU A 509 2.86 -41.97 16.54
C LEU A 509 2.51 -40.49 16.76
N GLY A 510 1.23 -40.16 16.94
CA GLY A 510 0.76 -38.80 17.26
C GLY A 510 1.38 -38.23 18.55
N ARG A 511 1.46 -39.03 19.62
CA ARG A 511 2.10 -38.64 20.90
C ARG A 511 3.60 -38.44 20.80
N LEU A 512 4.28 -39.22 19.94
CA LEU A 512 5.71 -39.09 19.68
C LEU A 512 6.00 -37.86 18.80
N THR A 513 5.21 -37.63 17.74
CA THR A 513 5.35 -36.43 16.90
C THR A 513 5.04 -35.17 17.68
N GLU A 514 4.00 -35.14 18.50
CA GLU A 514 3.66 -34.00 19.35
C GLU A 514 4.75 -33.73 20.39
N SER A 515 5.35 -34.79 20.97
CA SER A 515 6.49 -34.65 21.89
C SER A 515 7.77 -34.16 21.20
N VAL A 516 8.07 -34.62 19.99
CA VAL A 516 9.27 -34.25 19.22
C VAL A 516 9.16 -32.83 18.63
N PHE A 517 7.98 -32.43 18.15
CA PHE A 517 7.74 -31.08 17.61
C PHE A 517 7.57 -30.01 18.68
N LEU A 518 7.05 -30.35 19.87
CA LEU A 518 6.92 -29.40 20.99
C LEU A 518 8.15 -29.38 21.91
N LEU A 519 9.10 -30.29 21.75
CA LEU A 519 10.36 -30.31 22.51
C LEU A 519 11.16 -29.00 22.35
N PRO A 520 11.35 -28.43 21.14
CA PRO A 520 11.96 -27.12 20.96
C PRO A 520 11.19 -26.00 21.67
N CYS A 521 9.86 -26.03 21.63
CA CYS A 521 9.01 -25.05 22.32
C CYS A 521 9.08 -25.19 23.86
N ARG A 522 9.18 -26.41 24.39
CA ARG A 522 9.35 -26.70 25.82
C ARG A 522 10.76 -26.34 26.32
N ILE A 523 11.78 -26.58 25.50
CA ILE A 523 13.16 -26.18 25.76
C ILE A 523 13.28 -24.65 25.73
N TRP A 524 12.60 -23.99 24.78
CA TRP A 524 12.49 -22.52 24.72
C TRP A 524 11.72 -21.94 25.92
N TRP A 525 10.63 -22.57 26.34
CA TRP A 525 9.87 -22.21 27.56
C TRP A 525 10.72 -22.36 28.84
N LEU A 526 11.55 -23.41 28.92
CA LEU A 526 12.50 -23.64 30.02
C LEU A 526 13.68 -22.65 30.01
N LEU A 527 14.13 -22.20 28.83
CA LEU A 527 15.23 -21.25 28.67
C LEU A 527 14.82 -19.78 28.86
N VAL A 528 13.53 -19.44 28.67
CA VAL A 528 13.00 -18.06 28.71
C VAL A 528 12.12 -17.78 29.94
N GLY A 529 11.80 -18.79 30.76
CA GLY A 529 10.90 -18.66 31.90
C GLY A 529 11.46 -17.86 33.09
N ASP A 530 11.15 -16.56 33.16
CA ASP A 530 11.18 -15.75 34.39
C ASP A 530 9.80 -15.83 35.09
N PRO A 531 9.69 -16.04 36.43
CA PRO A 531 8.43 -16.43 37.10
C PRO A 531 7.40 -15.30 37.32
N GLY A 532 7.49 -14.19 36.58
CA GLY A 532 6.71 -12.97 36.84
C GLY A 532 5.50 -12.72 35.93
N PHE A 533 5.36 -13.43 34.81
CA PHE A 533 4.30 -13.17 33.83
C PHE A 533 3.00 -13.92 34.17
N ASN A 534 2.35 -13.53 35.27
CA ASN A 534 1.12 -14.17 35.73
C ASN A 534 -0.15 -13.54 35.12
N THR A 535 -0.93 -14.39 34.44
CA THR A 535 -2.41 -14.57 34.51
C THR A 535 -3.41 -13.44 34.24
N ARG A 536 -3.02 -12.19 33.94
CA ARG A 536 -4.03 -11.12 33.70
C ARG A 536 -4.39 -10.90 32.23
N GLN A 537 -3.48 -11.19 31.30
CA GLN A 537 -3.66 -10.90 29.88
C GLN A 537 -4.38 -12.04 29.13
N PHE A 538 -4.27 -13.27 29.63
CA PHE A 538 -4.93 -14.45 29.04
C PHE A 538 -6.44 -14.49 29.33
N GLN A 539 -6.88 -13.86 30.43
CA GLN A 539 -8.29 -13.85 30.85
C GLN A 539 -9.20 -13.01 29.92
N GLU A 540 -8.64 -12.07 29.14
CA GLU A 540 -9.40 -11.31 28.13
C GLU A 540 -9.48 -12.05 26.79
N TRP A 541 -8.44 -12.81 26.44
CA TRP A 541 -8.44 -13.64 25.24
C TRP A 541 -9.40 -14.83 25.37
N GLU A 542 -9.50 -15.41 26.56
CA GLU A 542 -10.46 -16.49 26.85
C GLU A 542 -11.92 -15.99 26.73
N LYS A 543 -12.21 -14.78 27.23
CA LYS A 543 -13.51 -14.10 27.03
C LYS A 543 -13.79 -13.78 25.56
N LEU A 544 -12.78 -13.40 24.79
CA LEU A 544 -12.90 -13.17 23.35
C LEU A 544 -13.15 -14.48 22.60
N TYR A 545 -12.52 -15.58 23.00
CA TYR A 545 -12.77 -16.90 22.44
C TYR A 545 -14.18 -17.40 22.76
N GLU A 546 -14.63 -17.30 24.02
CA GLU A 546 -16.02 -17.61 24.40
C GLU A 546 -17.03 -16.72 23.68
N PHE A 547 -16.72 -15.43 23.51
CA PHE A 547 -17.57 -14.49 22.76
C PHE A 547 -17.65 -14.86 21.27
N VAL A 548 -16.54 -15.18 20.62
CA VAL A 548 -16.51 -15.60 19.20
C VAL A 548 -17.16 -16.98 19.00
N ASP A 549 -16.98 -17.92 19.94
CA ASP A 549 -17.64 -19.23 19.94
C ASP A 549 -19.16 -19.10 20.10
N SER A 550 -19.63 -18.15 20.92
CA SER A 550 -21.06 -17.89 21.12
C SER A 550 -21.78 -17.45 19.83
N PHE A 551 -21.12 -16.68 18.94
CA PHE A 551 -21.68 -16.31 17.64
C PHE A 551 -21.74 -17.48 16.67
N GLN A 552 -20.77 -18.40 16.75
CA GLN A 552 -20.79 -19.59 15.93
C GLN A 552 -21.90 -20.54 16.39
N ASP A 553 -22.05 -20.76 17.69
CA ASP A 553 -23.14 -21.58 18.25
C ASP A 553 -24.53 -21.03 17.85
N GLU A 554 -24.74 -19.71 17.92
CA GLU A 554 -26.01 -19.09 17.49
C GLU A 554 -26.26 -19.27 15.99
N LYS A 555 -25.23 -19.15 15.15
CA LYS A 555 -25.33 -19.39 13.70
C LYS A 555 -25.70 -20.84 13.37
N HIS A 556 -25.11 -21.82 14.07
CA HIS A 556 -25.46 -23.23 13.89
C HIS A 556 -26.90 -23.51 14.33
N ARG A 557 -27.33 -22.94 15.45
CA ARG A 557 -28.70 -23.07 15.97
C ARG A 557 -29.74 -22.50 15.00
N LEU A 558 -29.49 -21.33 14.43
CA LEU A 558 -30.35 -20.74 13.40
C LEU A 558 -30.38 -21.60 12.13
N ALA A 559 -29.25 -22.20 11.73
CA ALA A 559 -29.21 -23.10 10.58
C ALA A 559 -30.05 -24.38 10.79
N TYR A 560 -30.04 -24.96 11.99
CA TYR A 560 -30.94 -26.07 12.35
C TYR A 560 -32.42 -25.66 12.30
N GLN A 561 -32.75 -24.45 12.75
CA GLN A 561 -34.11 -23.92 12.68
C GLN A 561 -34.59 -23.70 11.24
N VAL A 562 -33.73 -23.19 10.36
CA VAL A 562 -34.04 -22.96 8.93
C VAL A 562 -34.30 -24.30 8.20
N LEU A 563 -33.55 -25.35 8.53
CA LEU A 563 -33.78 -26.70 7.98
C LEU A 563 -34.87 -27.51 8.72
N GLY A 564 -35.39 -26.99 9.83
CA GLY A 564 -36.42 -27.66 10.65
C GLY A 564 -35.93 -28.94 11.33
N LEU A 565 -34.66 -29.00 11.71
CA LEU A 565 -34.02 -30.15 12.34
C LEU A 565 -33.65 -29.88 13.81
N PRO A 566 -33.63 -30.92 14.66
CA PRO A 566 -33.12 -30.77 16.03
C PRO A 566 -31.59 -30.60 16.03
N GLU A 567 -31.08 -29.88 17.04
CA GLU A 567 -29.64 -29.71 17.25
C GLU A 567 -28.98 -31.08 17.46
N GLY A 568 -28.03 -31.45 16.59
CA GLY A 568 -27.38 -32.77 16.62
C GLY A 568 -27.92 -33.81 15.65
N ALA A 569 -28.78 -33.40 14.69
CA ALA A 569 -29.16 -34.27 13.57
C ALA A 569 -27.93 -34.80 12.81
N THR A 570 -28.03 -36.02 12.32
CA THR A 570 -26.95 -36.66 11.55
C THR A 570 -26.75 -35.95 10.21
N ASN A 571 -25.54 -36.04 9.66
CA ASN A 571 -25.25 -35.42 8.35
C ASN A 571 -26.19 -35.95 7.27
N GLU A 572 -26.52 -37.25 7.32
CA GLU A 572 -27.48 -37.89 6.41
C GLU A 572 -28.88 -37.26 6.50
N GLU A 573 -29.35 -36.92 7.70
CA GLU A 573 -30.63 -36.23 7.92
C GLU A 573 -30.61 -34.78 7.43
N ILE A 574 -29.50 -34.08 7.62
CA ILE A 574 -29.27 -32.70 7.14
C ILE A 574 -29.27 -32.66 5.62
N HIS A 575 -28.52 -33.56 4.97
CA HIS A 575 -28.50 -33.70 3.51
C HIS A 575 -29.89 -34.02 2.96
N ARG A 576 -30.61 -34.96 3.58
CA ARG A 576 -31.95 -35.35 3.13
C ARG A 576 -32.95 -34.20 3.20
N ARG A 577 -32.99 -33.48 4.33
CA ARG A 577 -33.89 -32.33 4.51
C ARG A 577 -33.57 -31.18 3.59
N TYR A 578 -32.28 -30.92 3.32
CA TYR A 578 -31.86 -29.94 2.34
C TYR A 578 -32.46 -30.25 0.95
N TYR A 579 -32.32 -31.49 0.46
CA TYR A 579 -32.87 -31.86 -0.85
C TYR A 579 -34.39 -31.77 -0.91
N ASP A 580 -35.09 -32.13 0.17
CA ASP A 580 -36.55 -32.04 0.23
C ASP A 580 -37.01 -30.57 0.18
N LEU A 581 -36.36 -29.68 0.93
CA LEU A 581 -36.66 -28.25 0.95
C LEU A 581 -36.29 -27.55 -0.36
N VAL A 582 -35.19 -27.93 -0.99
CA VAL A 582 -34.77 -27.42 -2.30
C VAL A 582 -35.79 -27.78 -3.38
N LYS A 583 -36.33 -29.00 -3.38
CA LYS A 583 -37.37 -29.41 -4.34
C LYS A 583 -38.67 -28.62 -4.17
N VAL A 584 -39.03 -28.31 -2.92
CA VAL A 584 -40.24 -27.56 -2.58
C VAL A 584 -40.09 -26.08 -2.92
N TRP A 585 -38.95 -25.47 -2.62
CA TRP A 585 -38.71 -24.04 -2.79
C TRP A 585 -37.92 -23.67 -4.05
N HIS A 586 -37.74 -24.61 -4.98
CA HIS A 586 -37.07 -24.31 -6.25
C HIS A 586 -37.85 -23.23 -7.01
N PRO A 587 -37.19 -22.18 -7.53
CA PRO A 587 -37.86 -21.08 -8.25
C PRO A 587 -38.63 -21.58 -9.48
N ASP A 588 -38.15 -22.63 -10.15
CA ASP A 588 -38.82 -23.20 -11.33
C ASP A 588 -40.16 -23.87 -11.02
N HIS A 589 -40.35 -24.38 -9.81
CA HIS A 589 -41.61 -25.00 -9.36
C HIS A 589 -42.60 -23.97 -8.80
N ASN A 590 -42.12 -22.78 -8.43
CA ASN A 590 -42.90 -21.74 -7.75
C ASN A 590 -42.97 -20.44 -8.57
N GLN A 591 -43.29 -20.56 -9.86
CA GLN A 591 -43.33 -19.44 -10.82
C GLN A 591 -44.33 -18.33 -10.44
N HIS A 592 -45.31 -18.63 -9.60
CA HIS A 592 -46.29 -17.66 -9.10
C HIS A 592 -45.82 -16.88 -7.86
N GLN A 593 -44.72 -17.28 -7.21
CA GLN A 593 -44.17 -16.63 -5.99
C GLN A 593 -42.64 -16.61 -6.01
N ILE A 594 -42.05 -16.13 -7.12
CA ILE A 594 -40.61 -16.19 -7.41
C ILE A 594 -39.77 -15.54 -6.30
N GLU A 595 -40.13 -14.33 -5.85
CA GLU A 595 -39.34 -13.61 -4.83
C GLU A 595 -39.28 -14.35 -3.48
N LYS A 596 -40.40 -14.97 -3.08
CA LYS A 596 -40.49 -15.73 -1.82
C LYS A 596 -39.74 -17.06 -1.91
N ALA A 597 -39.85 -17.74 -3.05
CA ALA A 597 -39.13 -18.98 -3.31
C ALA A 597 -37.61 -18.74 -3.36
N GLN A 598 -37.17 -17.69 -4.05
CA GLN A 598 -35.75 -17.33 -4.15
C GLN A 598 -35.15 -16.96 -2.78
N ARG A 599 -35.90 -16.26 -1.93
CA ARG A 599 -35.48 -15.94 -0.57
C ARG A 599 -35.32 -17.19 0.29
N HIS A 600 -36.32 -18.06 0.33
CA HIS A 600 -36.24 -19.31 1.09
C HIS A 600 -35.15 -20.24 0.56
N PHE A 601 -34.97 -20.32 -0.77
CA PHE A 601 -33.91 -21.10 -1.39
C PHE A 601 -32.51 -20.65 -0.93
N LEU A 602 -32.26 -19.34 -0.88
CA LEU A 602 -31.00 -18.78 -0.38
C LEU A 602 -30.80 -19.06 1.13
N GLU A 603 -31.85 -18.94 1.93
CA GLU A 603 -31.81 -19.25 3.38
C GLU A 603 -31.48 -20.74 3.63
N ILE A 604 -32.10 -21.65 2.88
CA ILE A 604 -31.88 -23.10 2.94
C ILE A 604 -30.44 -23.45 2.55
N GLN A 605 -29.93 -22.85 1.47
CA GLN A 605 -28.56 -23.07 1.01
C GLN A 605 -27.53 -22.59 2.03
N ALA A 606 -27.72 -21.39 2.59
CA ALA A 606 -26.84 -20.84 3.61
C ALA A 606 -26.84 -21.69 4.90
N ALA A 607 -28.00 -22.22 5.31
CA ALA A 607 -28.12 -23.10 6.48
C ALA A 607 -27.39 -24.44 6.26
N TYR A 608 -27.54 -25.03 5.07
CA TYR A 608 -26.85 -26.28 4.72
C TYR A 608 -25.33 -26.10 4.62
N GLU A 609 -24.83 -25.00 4.05
CA GLU A 609 -23.39 -24.71 4.01
C GLU A 609 -22.78 -24.63 5.41
N VAL A 610 -23.49 -24.03 6.37
CA VAL A 610 -23.05 -23.94 7.78
C VAL A 610 -22.99 -25.31 8.44
N LEU A 611 -24.02 -26.15 8.26
CA LEU A 611 -24.09 -27.46 8.91
C LEU A 611 -23.29 -28.57 8.22
N SER A 612 -22.94 -28.40 6.93
CA SER A 612 -22.13 -29.36 6.17
C SER A 612 -20.64 -29.37 6.58
N GLN A 613 -20.19 -28.35 7.33
CA GLN A 613 -18.83 -28.27 7.83
C GLN A 613 -18.67 -29.13 9.10
N PRO A 614 -17.61 -29.94 9.22
CA PRO A 614 -17.40 -30.76 10.40
C PRO A 614 -17.21 -29.89 11.66
N LYS A 615 -18.03 -30.13 12.69
CA LYS A 615 -17.94 -29.45 13.99
C LYS A 615 -16.55 -29.70 14.59
N LYS A 616 -15.73 -28.65 14.74
CA LYS A 616 -14.45 -28.73 15.48
C LYS A 616 -14.76 -29.11 16.94
N PRO A 617 -14.18 -30.19 17.49
CA PRO A 617 -14.40 -30.54 18.89
C PRO A 617 -13.87 -29.41 19.80
N ARG A 618 -14.66 -29.02 20.81
CA ARG A 618 -14.20 -28.13 21.88
C ARG A 618 -12.97 -28.79 22.51
N ALA A 619 -11.79 -28.22 22.29
CA ALA A 619 -10.58 -28.65 22.96
C ALA A 619 -10.74 -28.34 24.46
N SER A 620 -11.14 -29.33 25.25
CA SER A 620 -11.08 -29.24 26.70
C SER A 620 -9.62 -29.32 27.12
N TRP A 621 -9.00 -28.16 27.33
CA TRP A 621 -7.70 -28.07 27.98
C TRP A 621 -7.92 -28.32 29.47
N GLY A 622 -7.71 -29.57 29.90
CA GLY A 622 -7.67 -29.99 31.30
C GLY A 622 -6.26 -30.08 31.83
#